data_AF-A0A136PLM1-F1
#
_entry.id   AF-A0A136PLM1-F1
#
_cell.length_a   1.000
_cell.length_b   1.000
_cell.length_c   1.000
_cell.angle_alpha   90.00
_cell.angle_beta   90.00
_cell.angle_gamma   90.00
#
_symmetry.space_group_name_H-M   'P 1'
#
loop_
_entity.id
_entity.type
_entity.pdbx_description
1 polymer ?
#
loop_
_entity_poly.entity_id
_entity_poly.type
_entity_poly.pdbx_seq_one_letter_code
_entity_poly.pdbx_strand_id
1 'polypeptide(L)'
;MPIARCPRCRQAEVHIDEQPSCPGCGAVWESGAELAGEYAEEILGLNSYTWVKDGGEEPTAECPDCGEQAVVSIQPGDTTFWTMMCMSCESLFNDRCTRCSAPQHREDGDLIICTTCWNDVVSRS
;
A
#
# COMPACT_ATOMS: atom_id res chain seq x y z
N MET A 1 8.04 -12.67 -5.20
CA MET A 1 7.12 -11.55 -5.44
C MET A 1 6.01 -11.70 -4.41
N PRO A 2 5.76 -10.67 -3.58
CA PRO A 2 4.68 -10.74 -2.59
C PRO A 2 3.33 -10.71 -3.33
N ILE A 3 2.30 -11.34 -2.76
CA ILE A 3 1.03 -11.53 -3.45
C ILE A 3 -0.14 -11.11 -2.55
N ALA A 4 -1.06 -10.34 -3.10
CA ALA A 4 -2.28 -9.88 -2.43
C ALA A 4 -3.31 -11.00 -2.37
N ARG A 5 -3.65 -11.47 -1.17
CA ARG A 5 -4.79 -12.39 -0.98
C ARG A 5 -6.11 -11.65 -1.09
N CYS A 6 -7.13 -12.28 -1.67
CA CYS A 6 -8.45 -11.69 -1.73
C CYS A 6 -9.02 -11.42 -0.33
N PRO A 7 -9.44 -10.17 -0.02
CA PRO A 7 -10.02 -9.85 1.28
C PRO A 7 -11.31 -10.61 1.57
N ARG A 8 -12.12 -10.90 0.55
CA ARG A 8 -13.42 -11.58 0.71
C ARG A 8 -13.31 -13.07 0.96
N CYS A 9 -12.57 -13.79 0.12
CA CYS A 9 -12.55 -15.26 0.18
C CYS A 9 -11.29 -15.83 0.84
N ARG A 10 -10.19 -15.06 0.90
CA ARG A 10 -8.87 -15.47 1.41
C ARG A 10 -8.29 -16.75 0.78
N GLN A 11 -8.89 -17.25 -0.30
CA GLN A 11 -8.58 -18.52 -0.94
C GLN A 11 -7.81 -18.36 -2.25
N ALA A 12 -7.87 -17.17 -2.85
CA ALA A 12 -7.22 -16.87 -4.12
C ALA A 12 -6.50 -15.53 -4.05
N GLU A 13 -5.58 -15.34 -4.98
CA GLU A 13 -4.85 -14.12 -5.22
C GLU A 13 -5.74 -13.14 -6.00
N VAL A 14 -5.55 -11.84 -5.78
CA VAL A 14 -6.25 -10.80 -6.54
C VAL A 14 -5.45 -10.49 -7.80
N HIS A 15 -6.14 -10.35 -8.93
CA HIS A 15 -5.57 -9.78 -10.14
C HIS A 15 -5.70 -8.25 -10.04
N ILE A 16 -4.57 -7.56 -10.11
CA ILE A 16 -4.48 -6.11 -10.01
C ILE A 16 -4.32 -5.57 -11.42
N ASP A 17 -5.40 -5.02 -11.96
CA ASP A 17 -5.47 -4.37 -13.27
C ASP A 17 -6.33 -3.08 -13.13
N GLU A 18 -6.71 -2.43 -14.23
CA GLU A 18 -7.63 -1.27 -14.22
C GLU A 18 -8.93 -1.54 -13.45
N GLN A 19 -9.40 -2.79 -13.46
CA GLN A 19 -10.54 -3.26 -12.69
C GLN A 19 -10.12 -4.53 -11.92
N PRO A 20 -9.67 -4.39 -10.65
CA PRO A 20 -9.18 -5.53 -9.90
C PRO A 20 -10.25 -6.59 -9.70
N SER A 21 -9.85 -7.86 -9.68
CA SER A 21 -10.80 -8.97 -9.54
C SER A 21 -10.20 -10.21 -8.89
N CYS A 22 -11.06 -11.05 -8.29
CA CYS A 22 -10.66 -12.31 -7.67
C CYS A 22 -11.24 -13.50 -8.46
N PRO A 23 -10.41 -14.37 -9.05
CA PRO A 23 -10.88 -15.56 -9.78
C PRO A 23 -11.49 -16.62 -8.86
N GLY A 24 -11.21 -16.59 -7.54
CA GLY A 24 -11.70 -17.60 -6.59
C GLY A 24 -13.17 -17.41 -6.20
N CYS A 25 -13.60 -16.18 -5.95
CA CYS A 25 -14.98 -15.87 -5.55
C CYS A 25 -15.74 -14.98 -6.53
N GLY A 26 -15.10 -14.53 -7.61
CA GLY A 26 -15.70 -13.64 -8.60
C GLY A 26 -15.91 -12.20 -8.12
N ALA A 27 -15.25 -11.79 -7.03
CA ALA A 27 -15.28 -10.41 -6.59
C ALA A 27 -14.61 -9.49 -7.62
N VAL A 28 -15.16 -8.30 -7.79
CA VAL A 28 -14.65 -7.25 -8.68
C VAL A 28 -14.70 -5.94 -7.90
N TRP A 29 -13.67 -5.11 -8.06
CA TRP A 29 -13.56 -3.78 -7.47
C TRP A 29 -13.54 -2.74 -8.59
N GLU A 30 -14.11 -1.56 -8.33
CA GLU A 30 -14.13 -0.43 -9.26
C GLU A 30 -12.74 0.17 -9.47
N SER A 31 -11.85 0.05 -8.49
CA SER A 31 -10.48 0.58 -8.56
C SER A 31 -9.52 -0.13 -7.60
N GLY A 32 -8.23 0.09 -7.81
CA GLY A 32 -7.18 -0.33 -6.87
C GLY A 32 -7.30 0.31 -5.49
N ALA A 33 -7.78 1.56 -5.41
CA ALA A 33 -8.00 2.24 -4.14
C ALA A 33 -9.13 1.58 -3.32
N GLU A 34 -10.21 1.16 -3.99
CA GLU A 34 -11.29 0.41 -3.33
C GLU A 34 -10.79 -0.95 -2.81
N LEU A 35 -10.06 -1.69 -3.64
CA LEU A 35 -9.44 -2.95 -3.23
C LEU A 35 -8.49 -2.75 -2.04
N ALA A 36 -7.65 -1.71 -2.06
CA ALA A 36 -6.73 -1.39 -0.98
C ALA A 36 -7.47 -1.11 0.34
N GLY A 37 -8.55 -0.32 0.29
CA GLY A 37 -9.39 -0.05 1.46
C GLY A 37 -9.98 -1.33 2.06
N GLU A 38 -10.61 -2.17 1.22
CA GLU A 38 -11.19 -3.43 1.67
C GLU A 38 -10.12 -4.40 2.18
N TYR A 39 -8.93 -4.44 1.54
CA TYR A 39 -7.80 -5.24 2.00
C TYR A 39 -7.33 -4.82 3.39
N ALA A 40 -7.18 -3.51 3.63
CA ALA A 40 -6.73 -3.01 4.91
C ALA A 40 -7.73 -3.30 6.04
N GLU A 41 -9.02 -3.25 5.74
CA GLU A 41 -10.06 -3.59 6.72
C GLU A 41 -10.09 -5.10 7.00
N GLU A 42 -10.19 -5.94 5.97
CA GLU A 42 -10.48 -7.37 6.11
C GLU A 42 -9.26 -8.26 6.37
N ILE A 43 -8.09 -7.86 5.88
CA ILE A 43 -6.84 -8.63 6.05
C ILE A 43 -6.00 -8.07 7.18
N LEU A 44 -5.83 -6.74 7.24
CA LEU A 44 -5.01 -6.11 8.26
C LEU A 44 -5.78 -5.83 9.56
N GLY A 45 -7.11 -5.97 9.55
CA GLY A 45 -7.96 -5.69 10.71
C GLY A 45 -8.01 -4.21 11.08
N LEU A 46 -7.66 -3.32 10.14
CA LEU A 46 -7.62 -1.88 10.35
C LEU A 46 -9.01 -1.29 10.06
N ASN A 47 -9.92 -1.32 11.04
CA ASN A 47 -11.29 -0.81 10.84
C ASN A 47 -11.34 0.73 10.76
N SER A 48 -11.95 1.29 9.72
CA SER A 48 -12.14 2.74 9.49
C SER A 48 -12.74 3.51 10.68
N TYR A 49 -13.48 2.85 11.57
CA TYR A 49 -14.24 3.45 12.67
C TYR A 49 -13.40 3.83 13.91
N THR A 50 -12.24 3.20 14.13
CA THR A 50 -11.31 3.56 15.22
C THR A 50 -10.34 4.68 14.85
N TRP A 51 -10.07 4.89 13.55
CA TRP A 51 -8.99 5.79 13.10
C TRP A 51 -9.35 7.29 13.16
N VAL A 52 -10.61 7.64 12.90
CA VAL A 52 -11.08 9.05 12.86
C VAL A 52 -11.10 9.72 14.24
N LYS A 53 -11.12 8.94 15.34
CA LYS A 53 -11.17 9.51 16.70
C LYS A 53 -9.81 9.79 17.34
N ASP A 54 -8.76 9.09 16.93
CA ASP A 54 -7.44 9.16 17.57
C ASP A 54 -6.36 9.84 16.71
N GLY A 55 -6.70 10.32 15.50
CA GLY A 55 -5.74 10.99 14.62
C GLY A 55 -4.69 10.04 14.02
N GLY A 56 -5.04 8.77 13.83
CA GLY A 56 -4.15 7.77 13.24
C GLY A 56 -3.92 7.96 11.74
N GLU A 57 -2.77 7.48 11.25
CA GLU A 57 -2.44 7.44 9.82
C GLU A 57 -3.49 6.61 9.05
N GLU A 58 -3.82 7.04 7.82
CA GLU A 58 -4.70 6.27 6.94
C GLU A 58 -4.16 4.85 6.74
N PRO A 59 -5.05 3.84 6.68
CA PRO A 59 -4.65 2.44 6.53
C PRO A 59 -4.08 2.14 5.13
N THR A 60 -4.28 3.07 4.20
CA THR A 60 -3.70 3.12 2.86
C THR A 60 -2.81 4.35 2.73
N ALA A 61 -1.89 4.35 1.76
CA ALA A 61 -1.08 5.51 1.42
C ALA A 61 -1.10 5.78 -0.09
N GLU A 62 -0.77 7.02 -0.44
CA GLU A 62 -0.58 7.43 -1.83
C GLU A 62 0.63 6.71 -2.43
N CYS A 63 0.46 6.20 -3.65
CA CYS A 63 1.51 5.55 -4.41
C CYS A 63 2.39 6.60 -5.10
N PRO A 64 3.72 6.64 -4.83
CA PRO A 64 4.63 7.56 -5.52
C PRO A 64 4.69 7.35 -7.04
N ASP A 65 4.38 6.15 -7.53
CA ASP A 65 4.56 5.77 -8.94
C ASP A 65 3.33 6.10 -9.79
N CYS A 66 2.11 5.99 -9.23
CA CYS A 66 0.85 6.24 -9.96
C CYS A 66 -0.05 7.32 -9.36
N GLY A 67 0.23 7.80 -8.15
CA GLY A 67 -0.57 8.83 -7.45
C GLY A 67 -1.86 8.33 -6.79
N GLU A 68 -2.18 7.04 -6.87
CA GLU A 68 -3.39 6.48 -6.28
C GLU A 68 -3.23 6.18 -4.79
N GLN A 69 -4.28 6.40 -3.99
CA GLN A 69 -4.38 6.04 -2.56
C GLN A 69 -4.60 4.53 -2.38
N ALA A 70 -3.68 3.73 -2.91
CA ALA A 70 -3.83 2.29 -3.09
C ALA A 70 -2.66 1.46 -2.52
N VAL A 71 -1.74 2.08 -1.77
CA VAL A 71 -0.63 1.35 -1.15
C VAL A 71 -1.06 0.74 0.19
N VAL A 72 -0.87 -0.56 0.34
CA VAL A 72 -1.09 -1.29 1.60
C VAL A 72 0.13 -2.10 1.99
N SER A 73 0.27 -2.35 3.29
CA SER A 73 1.22 -3.34 3.80
C SER A 73 0.70 -4.74 3.49
N ILE A 74 1.51 -5.55 2.83
CA ILE A 74 1.26 -6.97 2.62
C ILE A 74 2.31 -7.78 3.38
N GLN A 75 1.85 -8.85 4.03
CA GLN A 75 2.74 -9.79 4.70
C GLN A 75 3.00 -10.98 3.76
N PRO A 76 4.18 -11.08 3.13
CA PRO A 76 4.56 -12.27 2.39
C PRO A 76 4.80 -13.45 3.33
N GLY A 77 3.77 -14.26 3.60
CA GLY A 77 3.87 -15.57 4.26
C GLY A 77 4.64 -15.58 5.59
N ASP A 78 5.35 -16.68 5.88
CA ASP A 78 6.16 -16.92 7.10
C ASP A 78 7.41 -16.03 7.22
N THR A 79 7.48 -14.92 6.48
CA THR A 79 8.62 -14.01 6.59
C THR A 79 8.29 -12.82 7.49
N THR A 80 9.29 -12.37 8.25
CA THR A 80 9.19 -11.17 9.10
C THR A 80 9.28 -9.87 8.30
N PHE A 81 9.46 -9.95 6.98
CA PHE A 81 9.64 -8.79 6.13
C PHE A 81 8.29 -8.27 5.65
N TRP A 82 7.93 -7.07 6.09
CA TRP A 82 6.79 -6.34 5.54
C TRP A 82 7.18 -5.78 4.17
N THR A 83 6.36 -6.02 3.16
CA THR A 83 6.45 -5.32 1.88
C THR A 83 5.20 -4.48 1.71
N MET A 84 5.31 -3.31 1.13
CA MET A 84 4.15 -2.52 0.74
C MET A 84 3.90 -2.72 -0.76
N MET A 85 2.64 -2.78 -1.15
CA MET A 85 2.24 -2.97 -2.55
C MET A 85 1.14 -1.97 -2.90
N CYS A 86 1.24 -1.39 -4.10
CA CYS A 86 0.16 -0.63 -4.69
C CYS A 86 -0.85 -1.59 -5.35
N MET A 87 -2.10 -1.53 -4.91
CA MET A 87 -3.21 -2.30 -5.47
C MET A 87 -3.78 -1.69 -6.77
N SER A 88 -3.10 -0.71 -7.35
CA SER A 88 -3.47 -0.06 -8.62
C SER A 88 -2.43 -0.30 -9.73
N CYS A 89 -1.13 -0.18 -9.41
CA CYS A 89 -0.05 -0.32 -10.40
C CYS A 89 0.97 -1.42 -10.07
N GLU A 90 0.70 -2.25 -9.06
CA GLU A 90 1.55 -3.38 -8.62
C GLU A 90 2.96 -3.03 -8.13
N SER A 91 3.31 -1.74 -8.06
CA SER A 91 4.58 -1.28 -7.51
C SER A 91 4.78 -1.77 -6.08
N LEU A 92 6.00 -2.23 -5.79
CA LEU A 92 6.41 -2.72 -4.49
C LEU A 92 7.31 -1.71 -3.81
N PHE A 93 7.12 -1.50 -2.51
CA PHE A 93 7.96 -0.61 -1.71
C PHE A 93 8.45 -1.35 -0.47
N ASN A 94 9.70 -1.12 -0.11
CA ASN A 94 10.38 -1.82 0.99
C ASN A 94 10.78 -0.90 2.13
N ASP A 95 10.59 0.42 2.00
CA ASP A 95 10.87 1.39 3.05
C ASP A 95 9.88 2.57 3.02
N ARG A 96 9.93 3.40 4.07
CA ARG A 96 9.19 4.65 4.20
C ARG A 96 10.11 5.82 4.41
N CYS A 97 9.69 6.99 3.94
CA CYS A 97 10.40 8.23 4.20
C CYS A 97 10.49 8.45 5.71
N THR A 98 11.68 8.74 6.24
CA THR A 98 11.77 9.13 7.66
C THR A 98 11.17 10.51 7.96
N ARG A 99 10.91 11.33 6.94
CA ARG A 99 10.35 12.68 7.10
C ARG A 99 8.84 12.73 6.92
N CYS A 100 8.31 12.11 5.88
CA CYS A 100 6.88 12.18 5.55
C CYS A 100 6.16 10.82 5.58
N SER A 101 6.83 9.74 6.00
CA SER A 101 6.30 8.38 6.03
C SER A 101 5.84 7.81 4.67
N ALA A 102 6.01 8.54 3.56
CA ALA A 102 5.60 8.09 2.23
C ALA A 102 6.34 6.82 1.82
N PRO A 103 5.66 5.85 1.16
CA PRO A 103 6.32 4.67 0.61
C PRO A 103 7.49 5.05 -0.31
N GLN A 104 8.55 4.25 -0.32
CA GLN A 104 9.64 4.42 -1.27
C GLN A 104 10.40 3.13 -1.57
N HIS A 105 10.99 3.13 -2.76
CA HIS A 105 11.98 2.15 -3.19
C HIS A 105 13.29 2.50 -2.51
N ARG A 106 13.84 1.57 -1.72
CA ARG A 106 15.16 1.70 -1.14
C ARG A 106 16.09 0.67 -1.73
N GLU A 107 17.10 1.14 -2.45
CA GLU A 107 18.26 0.33 -2.83
C GLU A 107 19.39 0.52 -1.80
N ASP A 108 20.37 -0.38 -1.79
CA ASP A 108 21.53 -0.28 -0.91
C ASP A 108 22.34 0.99 -1.23
N GLY A 109 22.37 1.95 -0.30
CA GLY A 109 23.09 3.21 -0.42
C GLY A 109 22.23 4.46 -0.65
N ASP A 110 20.91 4.32 -0.73
CA ASP A 110 19.98 5.43 -0.98
C ASP A 110 19.71 6.33 0.24
N LEU A 111 19.23 7.55 -0.07
CA LEU A 111 18.85 8.58 0.89
C LEU A 111 17.71 8.11 1.82
N ILE A 112 17.84 8.42 3.11
CA ILE A 112 16.85 8.13 4.16
C ILE A 112 15.55 8.98 4.02
N ILE A 113 15.58 9.96 3.10
CA ILE A 113 14.48 10.89 2.79
C ILE A 113 14.20 10.89 1.28
N CYS A 114 12.92 11.00 0.90
CA CYS A 114 12.52 10.96 -0.51
C CYS A 114 12.88 12.26 -1.24
N THR A 115 12.95 12.18 -2.57
CA THR A 115 13.24 13.32 -3.46
C THR A 115 12.33 14.53 -3.21
N THR A 116 11.03 14.31 -2.97
CA THR A 116 10.09 15.38 -2.65
C THR A 116 10.47 16.11 -1.36
N CYS A 117 10.77 15.35 -0.30
CA CYS A 117 11.24 15.90 0.97
C CYS A 117 12.59 16.59 0.85
N TRP A 118 13.50 16.04 0.05
CA TRP A 118 14.80 16.65 -0.23
C TRP A 118 14.64 18.02 -0.91
N ASN A 119 13.79 18.10 -1.93
CA ASN A 119 13.54 19.34 -2.66
C ASN A 119 12.91 20.41 -1.77
N ASP A 120 12.00 20.06 -0.85
CA ASP A 120 11.43 20.99 0.13
C ASP A 120 12.50 21.54 1.10
N VAL A 121 13.52 20.75 1.43
CA VAL A 121 14.66 21.24 2.24
C VAL A 121 15.51 22.22 1.45
N VAL A 122 15.91 21.86 0.23
CA VAL A 122 16.84 22.65 -0.59
C VAL A 122 16.19 23.95 -1.08
N SER A 123 14.89 23.94 -1.38
CA SER A 123 14.18 25.15 -1.85
C SER A 123 13.91 26.18 -0.75
N ARG A 124 14.10 25.82 0.52
CA ARG A 124 13.96 26.72 1.69
C ARG A 124 15.28 27.29 2.19
N SER A 125 16.40 26.93 1.56
CA SER A 125 17.76 27.44 1.82
C SER A 125 18.22 28.43 0.76
#